data_AF-T0ZS03-F1
#
_entry.id   AF-T0ZS03-F1
#
_cell.length_a   1.000
_cell.length_b   1.000
_cell.length_c   1.000
_cell.angle_alpha   90.00
_cell.angle_beta   90.00
_cell.angle_gamma   90.00
#
_symmetry.space_group_name_H-M   'P 1'
#
loop_
_entity.id
_entity.type
_entity.pdbx_description
1 polymer ?
#
loop_
_entity_poly.entity_id
_entity_poly.type
_entity_poly.pdbx_seq_one_letter_code
_entity_poly.pdbx_strand_id
1 'polypeptide(L)'
;RILDQTGTSSQLRNQLGTVYKAIQTNLDRPLGYVIPADFLYIDSADRLLQLGTLDRKTYEKTMLWLKGSEDDRLLARACGLIFLINKLASKNEEIGIRANVDTLADLMVEDLAQGSGVLRGRLSALLDKCEILMKIGEEYRVQTEESTAWNNEFQSQRSVLSNEIHRINSERDERIQKKLREKLQKL
;
A
#
# COMPACT_ATOMS: atom_id res chain seq x y z
N ARG A 1 29.50 16.04 -14.80
CA ARG A 1 28.15 15.47 -15.08
C ARG A 1 27.31 16.62 -15.62
N ILE A 2 27.00 16.64 -16.91
CA ILE A 2 26.28 17.75 -17.55
C ILE A 2 24.82 17.70 -17.07
N LEU A 3 24.37 18.76 -16.39
CA LEU A 3 22.98 18.94 -15.99
C LEU A 3 22.14 19.14 -17.27
N ASP A 4 21.20 18.23 -17.52
CA ASP A 4 20.21 18.40 -18.58
C ASP A 4 19.24 19.52 -18.19
N GLN A 5 19.53 20.75 -18.62
CA GLN A 5 18.75 21.95 -18.32
C GLN A 5 17.31 21.84 -18.83
N THR A 6 17.09 21.13 -19.94
CA THR A 6 15.78 20.89 -20.55
C THR A 6 14.94 19.95 -19.70
N GLY A 7 15.52 18.83 -19.27
CA GLY A 7 14.88 17.89 -18.35
C GLY A 7 14.51 18.54 -17.02
N THR A 8 15.43 19.34 -16.46
CA THR A 8 15.24 20.02 -15.17
C THR A 8 14.12 21.07 -15.22
N SER A 9 14.04 21.85 -16.31
CA SER A 9 12.99 22.87 -16.49
C SER A 9 11.59 22.25 -16.60
N SER A 10 11.48 21.09 -17.26
CA SER A 10 10.21 20.37 -17.37
C SER A 10 9.74 19.79 -16.03
N GLN A 11 10.67 19.29 -15.20
CA GLN A 11 10.39 18.79 -13.86
C GLN A 11 9.90 19.92 -12.94
N LEU A 12 10.58 21.06 -12.95
CA LEU A 12 10.18 22.23 -12.16
C LEU A 12 8.78 22.72 -12.53
N ARG A 13 8.47 22.80 -13.83
CA ARG A 13 7.13 23.19 -14.29
C ARG A 13 6.04 22.23 -13.80
N ASN A 14 6.30 20.92 -13.85
CA ASN A 14 5.37 19.93 -13.33
C ASN A 14 5.17 20.09 -11.82
N GLN A 15 6.25 20.27 -11.05
CA GLN A 15 6.19 20.47 -9.60
C GLN A 15 5.37 21.72 -9.24
N LEU A 16 5.66 22.86 -9.89
CA LEU A 16 4.91 24.10 -9.69
C LEU A 16 3.44 23.94 -10.08
N GLY A 17 3.15 23.20 -11.16
CA GLY A 17 1.77 22.89 -11.57
C GLY A 17 1.01 22.08 -10.52
N THR A 18 1.63 21.04 -9.96
CA THR A 18 1.02 20.23 -8.89
C THR A 18 0.81 21.07 -7.63
N VAL A 19 1.80 21.88 -7.21
CA VAL A 19 1.67 22.77 -6.05
C VAL A 19 0.53 23.78 -6.25
N TYR A 20 0.44 24.38 -7.44
CA TYR A 20 -0.63 25.33 -7.75
C TYR A 20 -2.01 24.70 -7.61
N LYS A 21 -2.25 23.52 -8.21
CA LYS A 21 -3.51 22.79 -8.05
C LYS A 21 -3.81 22.44 -6.60
N ALA A 22 -2.79 22.03 -5.85
CA ALA A 22 -2.92 21.67 -4.45
C ALA A 22 -3.34 22.88 -3.59
N ILE A 23 -2.78 24.06 -3.85
CA ILE A 23 -3.18 25.29 -3.17
C ILE A 23 -4.65 25.63 -3.51
N GLN A 24 -5.06 25.45 -4.76
CA GLN A 24 -6.43 25.72 -5.18
C GLN A 24 -7.48 24.91 -4.43
N THR A 25 -7.16 23.70 -3.93
CA THR A 25 -8.13 22.89 -3.17
C THR A 25 -8.40 23.42 -1.77
N ASN A 26 -7.56 24.34 -1.26
CA ASN A 26 -7.59 24.79 0.13
C ASN A 26 -7.82 26.31 0.29
N LEU A 27 -8.06 27.05 -0.81
CA LEU A 27 -8.12 28.53 -0.81
C LEU A 27 -9.15 29.10 0.16
N ASP A 28 -10.32 28.48 0.26
CA ASP A 28 -11.45 28.98 1.05
C ASP A 28 -11.51 28.37 2.46
N ARG A 29 -10.49 27.59 2.87
CA ARG A 29 -10.48 26.90 4.17
C ARG A 29 -9.86 27.79 5.26
N PRO A 30 -10.32 27.65 6.52
CA PRO A 30 -9.72 28.35 7.66
C PRO A 30 -8.23 28.02 7.86
N LEU A 31 -7.54 28.89 8.61
CA LEU A 31 -6.17 28.63 9.07
C LEU A 31 -6.12 27.33 9.90
N GLY A 32 -5.11 26.50 9.64
CA GLY A 32 -4.97 25.17 10.26
C GLY A 32 -5.34 24.03 9.32
N TYR A 33 -5.96 24.33 8.17
CA TYR A 33 -6.17 23.33 7.12
C TYR A 33 -4.90 23.12 6.29
N VAL A 34 -4.51 21.86 6.10
CA VAL A 34 -3.35 21.44 5.31
C VAL A 34 -3.78 20.54 4.15
N ILE A 35 -2.92 20.46 3.14
CA ILE A 35 -3.15 19.60 1.99
C ILE A 35 -2.69 18.19 2.37
N PRO A 36 -3.57 17.18 2.31
CA PRO A 36 -3.21 15.82 2.69
C PRO A 36 -2.37 15.18 1.57
N ALA A 37 -1.44 14.29 1.93
CA ALA A 37 -0.47 13.73 1.01
C ALA A 37 -1.09 12.83 -0.08
N ASP A 38 -2.28 12.26 0.17
CA ASP A 38 -3.00 11.44 -0.80
C ASP A 38 -3.46 12.24 -2.04
N PHE A 39 -3.49 13.58 -1.96
CA PHE A 39 -3.68 14.45 -3.12
C PHE A 39 -2.70 14.13 -4.25
N LEU A 40 -1.45 13.77 -3.92
CA LEU A 40 -0.43 13.43 -4.90
C LEU A 40 -0.84 12.22 -5.75
N TYR A 41 -1.53 11.24 -5.16
CA TYR A 41 -2.07 10.12 -5.92
C TYR A 41 -3.19 10.58 -6.84
N ILE A 42 -4.13 11.36 -6.31
CA ILE A 42 -5.31 11.82 -7.07
C ILE A 42 -4.88 12.66 -8.29
N ASP A 43 -3.95 13.60 -8.13
CA ASP A 43 -3.45 14.44 -9.24
C ASP A 43 -2.65 13.65 -10.29
N SER A 44 -2.02 12.54 -9.89
CA SER A 44 -1.12 11.77 -10.75
C SER A 44 -1.67 10.43 -11.25
N ALA A 45 -2.83 9.98 -10.79
CA ALA A 45 -3.37 8.64 -11.06
C ALA A 45 -3.47 8.32 -12.57
N ASP A 46 -4.03 9.23 -13.36
CA ASP A 46 -4.13 9.07 -14.82
C ASP A 46 -2.76 8.93 -15.48
N ARG A 47 -1.80 9.75 -15.05
CA ARG A 47 -0.43 9.70 -15.55
C ARG A 47 0.25 8.39 -15.15
N LEU A 48 0.05 7.94 -13.91
CA LEU A 48 0.61 6.69 -13.40
C LEU A 48 0.07 5.47 -14.14
N LEU A 49 -1.21 5.49 -14.52
CA LEU A 49 -1.86 4.48 -15.36
C LEU A 49 -1.29 4.50 -16.78
N GLN A 50 -1.18 5.68 -17.40
CA GLN A 50 -0.61 5.84 -18.75
C GLN A 50 0.85 5.35 -18.82
N LEU A 51 1.63 5.57 -17.76
CA LEU A 51 3.01 5.10 -17.65
C LEU A 51 3.11 3.59 -17.33
N GLY A 52 1.98 2.89 -17.14
CA GLY A 52 1.95 1.47 -16.79
C GLY A 52 2.47 1.16 -15.38
N THR A 53 2.62 2.17 -14.53
CA THR A 53 3.12 1.97 -13.15
C THR A 53 2.01 1.72 -12.15
N LEU A 54 0.79 2.18 -12.46
CA LEU A 54 -0.43 1.88 -11.72
C LEU A 54 -1.23 0.89 -12.56
N ASP A 55 -1.64 -0.22 -11.96
CA ASP A 55 -2.45 -1.23 -12.63
C ASP A 55 -3.89 -0.72 -12.83
N ARG A 56 -4.54 -1.20 -13.89
CA ARG A 56 -5.89 -0.73 -14.27
C ARG A 56 -6.93 -1.05 -13.20
N LYS A 57 -6.83 -2.21 -12.53
CA LYS A 57 -7.79 -2.65 -11.52
C LYS A 57 -7.79 -1.74 -10.29
N THR A 58 -6.61 -1.40 -9.77
CA THR A 58 -6.44 -0.46 -8.64
C THR A 58 -6.92 0.93 -9.04
N TYR A 59 -6.56 1.40 -10.24
CA TYR A 59 -7.05 2.69 -10.76
C TYR A 59 -8.58 2.73 -10.80
N GLU A 60 -9.22 1.76 -11.46
CA GLU A 60 -10.69 1.75 -11.62
C GLU A 60 -11.42 1.69 -10.28
N LYS A 61 -10.95 0.87 -9.33
CA LYS A 61 -11.55 0.80 -7.99
C LYS A 61 -11.40 2.10 -7.21
N THR A 62 -10.20 2.68 -7.19
CA THR A 62 -9.98 3.94 -6.49
C THR A 62 -10.81 5.08 -7.09
N MET A 63 -10.95 5.13 -8.42
CA MET A 63 -11.81 6.12 -9.08
C MET A 63 -13.30 5.89 -8.84
N LEU A 64 -13.74 4.63 -8.71
CA LEU A 64 -15.10 4.29 -8.34
C LEU A 64 -15.41 4.74 -6.91
N TRP A 65 -14.55 4.37 -5.96
CA TRP A 65 -14.71 4.70 -4.54
C TRP A 65 -14.65 6.20 -4.26
N LEU A 66 -13.87 6.97 -5.03
CA LEU A 66 -13.86 8.44 -4.94
C LEU A 66 -15.25 9.07 -5.19
N LYS A 67 -16.15 8.38 -5.88
CA LYS A 67 -17.53 8.82 -6.15
C LYS A 67 -18.57 8.25 -5.18
N GLY A 68 -18.12 7.44 -4.21
CA GLY A 68 -18.98 6.71 -3.28
C GLY A 68 -19.23 7.44 -1.96
N SER A 69 -19.48 6.64 -0.93
CA SER A 69 -19.69 7.11 0.45
C SER A 69 -18.45 7.80 1.04
N GLU A 70 -18.59 8.39 2.23
CA GLU A 70 -17.45 8.93 2.98
C GLU A 70 -16.39 7.86 3.28
N ASP A 71 -16.82 6.63 3.58
CA ASP A 71 -15.90 5.51 3.84
C ASP A 71 -15.24 5.02 2.55
N ASP A 72 -15.95 5.00 1.42
CA ASP A 72 -15.37 4.68 0.12
C ASP A 72 -14.31 5.71 -0.27
N ARG A 73 -14.63 7.00 -0.13
CA ARG A 73 -13.68 8.08 -0.41
C ARG A 73 -12.45 7.99 0.48
N LEU A 74 -12.62 7.71 1.77
CA LEU A 74 -11.51 7.51 2.70
C LEU A 74 -10.65 6.30 2.28
N LEU A 75 -11.28 5.18 1.89
CA LEU A 75 -10.60 3.99 1.42
C LEU A 75 -9.81 4.24 0.13
N ALA A 76 -10.38 4.99 -0.82
CA ALA A 76 -9.73 5.36 -2.07
C ALA A 76 -8.46 6.19 -1.83
N ARG A 77 -8.57 7.22 -0.98
CA ARG A 77 -7.46 8.09 -0.58
C ARG A 77 -6.34 7.29 0.08
N ALA A 78 -6.69 6.44 1.04
CA ALA A 78 -5.72 5.61 1.75
C ALA A 78 -5.04 4.59 0.82
N CYS A 79 -5.79 3.92 -0.07
CA CYS A 79 -5.24 2.97 -1.03
C CYS A 79 -4.25 3.65 -1.99
N GLY A 80 -4.59 4.85 -2.48
CA GLY A 80 -3.70 5.64 -3.32
C GLY A 80 -2.40 6.01 -2.62
N LEU A 81 -2.49 6.40 -1.35
CA LEU A 81 -1.32 6.74 -0.54
C LEU A 81 -0.44 5.51 -0.25
N ILE A 82 -1.04 4.36 0.08
CA ILE A 82 -0.33 3.08 0.26
C ILE A 82 0.47 2.72 -0.99
N PHE A 83 -0.16 2.84 -2.17
CA PHE A 83 0.51 2.61 -3.45
C PHE A 83 1.76 3.50 -3.61
N LEU A 84 1.63 4.80 -3.34
CA LEU A 84 2.75 5.74 -3.44
C LEU A 84 3.88 5.40 -2.44
N ILE A 85 3.54 5.09 -1.19
CA ILE A 85 4.52 4.71 -0.16
C ILE A 85 5.24 3.42 -0.56
N ASN A 86 4.53 2.39 -1.01
CA ASN A 86 5.15 1.14 -1.45
C ASN A 86 6.07 1.35 -2.66
N LYS A 87 5.67 2.20 -3.62
CA LYS A 87 6.49 2.57 -4.78
C LYS A 87 7.74 3.37 -4.40
N LEU A 88 7.65 4.17 -3.35
CA LEU A 88 8.77 4.93 -2.84
C LEU A 88 9.74 4.02 -2.08
N ALA A 89 9.22 3.15 -1.21
CA ALA A 89 10.00 2.17 -0.44
C ALA A 89 10.76 1.18 -1.33
N SER A 90 10.21 0.79 -2.50
CA SER A 90 10.89 -0.10 -3.45
C SER A 90 12.16 0.51 -4.07
N LYS A 91 12.35 1.83 -3.98
CA LYS A 91 13.54 2.52 -4.47
C LYS A 91 14.53 2.88 -3.37
N ASN A 92 14.05 3.08 -2.14
CA ASN A 92 14.89 3.38 -0.99
C ASN A 92 14.15 2.95 0.29
N GLU A 93 14.72 2.01 1.03
CA GLU A 93 14.12 1.46 2.26
C GLU A 93 14.41 2.34 3.49
N GLU A 94 15.35 3.29 3.42
CA GLU A 94 15.82 4.11 4.54
C GLU A 94 15.01 5.40 4.74
N ILE A 95 13.88 5.56 4.05
CA ILE A 95 13.10 6.82 4.03
C ILE A 95 12.33 7.03 5.34
N GLY A 96 12.12 5.98 6.13
CA GLY A 96 11.45 6.05 7.43
C GLY A 96 9.92 6.19 7.35
N ILE A 97 9.31 6.10 6.17
CA ILE A 97 7.86 6.14 5.97
C ILE A 97 7.36 4.72 5.66
N ARG A 98 6.36 4.26 6.42
CA ARG A 98 5.77 2.92 6.29
C ARG A 98 4.28 3.03 6.01
N ALA A 99 3.72 2.08 5.25
CA ALA A 99 2.30 2.07 4.92
C ALA A 99 1.45 1.48 6.07
N ASN A 100 1.57 2.03 7.28
CA ASN A 100 0.80 1.61 8.46
C ASN A 100 -0.29 2.64 8.83
N VAL A 101 -1.24 2.24 9.69
CA VAL A 101 -2.40 3.08 10.05
C VAL A 101 -1.97 4.46 10.59
N ASP A 102 -0.96 4.51 11.44
CA ASP A 102 -0.48 5.75 12.05
C ASP A 102 0.05 6.73 11.00
N THR A 103 0.95 6.26 10.13
CA THR A 103 1.56 7.07 9.08
C THR A 103 0.53 7.54 8.07
N LEU A 104 -0.40 6.67 7.67
CA LEU A 104 -1.48 7.03 6.77
C LEU A 104 -2.39 8.09 7.40
N ALA A 105 -2.79 7.91 8.66
CA ALA A 105 -3.64 8.86 9.35
C ALA A 105 -2.98 10.24 9.47
N ASP A 106 -1.69 10.29 9.80
CA ASP A 106 -0.94 11.54 9.92
C ASP A 106 -0.75 12.25 8.57
N LEU A 107 -0.50 11.50 7.50
CA LEU A 107 -0.35 12.05 6.14
C LEU A 107 -1.68 12.48 5.51
N MET A 108 -2.81 11.96 6.00
CA MET A 108 -4.16 12.25 5.46
C MET A 108 -4.92 13.33 6.25
N VAL A 109 -4.34 13.87 7.33
CA VAL A 109 -4.94 14.97 8.09
C VAL A 109 -5.20 16.16 7.18
N GLU A 110 -6.42 16.68 7.23
CA GLU A 110 -6.80 17.92 6.53
C GLU A 110 -6.89 19.10 7.51
N ASP A 111 -7.31 18.87 8.76
CA ASP A 111 -7.45 19.90 9.80
C ASP A 111 -6.54 19.56 10.98
N LEU A 112 -5.48 20.36 11.16
CA LEU A 112 -4.51 20.16 12.24
C LEU A 112 -5.11 20.29 13.63
N ALA A 113 -6.20 21.05 13.80
CA ALA A 113 -6.85 21.21 15.09
C ALA A 113 -7.62 19.94 15.51
N GLN A 114 -8.16 19.19 14.55
CA GLN A 114 -8.83 17.92 14.79
C GLN A 114 -7.84 16.75 14.95
N GLY A 115 -6.68 16.84 14.28
CA GLY A 115 -5.65 15.82 14.30
C GLY A 115 -6.08 14.50 13.62
N SER A 116 -5.29 13.44 13.83
CA SER A 116 -5.42 12.15 13.14
C SER A 116 -6.13 11.06 13.96
N GLY A 117 -6.62 11.35 15.18
CA GLY A 117 -7.17 10.34 16.10
C GLY A 117 -8.37 9.59 15.54
N VAL A 118 -9.35 10.31 14.98
CA VAL A 118 -10.54 9.72 14.35
C VAL A 118 -10.18 8.93 13.09
N LEU A 119 -9.20 9.42 12.31
CA LEU A 119 -8.74 8.76 11.10
C LEU A 119 -8.14 7.38 11.41
N ARG A 120 -7.33 7.23 12.47
CA ARG A 120 -6.73 5.95 12.84
C ARG A 120 -7.78 4.85 13.06
N GLY A 121 -8.83 5.16 13.82
CA GLY A 121 -9.90 4.20 14.11
C GLY A 121 -10.67 3.78 12.85
N ARG A 122 -11.02 4.74 11.99
CA ARG A 122 -11.73 4.46 10.73
C ARG A 122 -10.85 3.69 9.74
N LEU A 123 -9.60 4.11 9.57
CA LEU A 123 -8.66 3.49 8.63
C LEU A 123 -8.39 2.03 8.99
N SER A 124 -8.15 1.71 10.27
CA SER A 124 -7.94 0.32 10.67
C SER A 124 -9.12 -0.58 10.28
N ALA A 125 -10.35 -0.13 10.52
CA ALA A 125 -11.55 -0.92 10.21
C ALA A 125 -11.81 -1.07 8.71
N LEU A 126 -11.45 -0.06 7.90
CA LEU A 126 -11.67 -0.05 6.45
C LEU A 126 -10.59 -0.82 5.69
N LEU A 127 -9.32 -0.62 6.04
CA LEU A 127 -8.19 -1.21 5.33
C LEU A 127 -8.15 -2.73 5.48
N ASP A 128 -8.48 -3.26 6.67
CA ASP A 128 -8.50 -4.70 6.93
C ASP A 128 -9.61 -5.44 6.16
N LYS A 129 -10.66 -4.72 5.73
CA LYS A 129 -11.76 -5.26 4.92
C LYS A 129 -11.55 -5.07 3.43
N CYS A 130 -10.49 -4.39 3.03
CA CYS A 130 -10.26 -4.02 1.64
C CYS A 130 -9.66 -5.19 0.85
N GLU A 131 -10.39 -5.66 -0.15
CA GLU A 131 -10.01 -6.83 -0.96
C GLU A 131 -8.77 -6.63 -1.85
N ILE A 132 -8.40 -5.38 -2.17
CA ILE A 132 -7.20 -5.10 -2.99
C ILE A 132 -5.95 -4.79 -2.18
N LEU A 133 -6.08 -4.79 -0.85
CA LEU A 133 -4.97 -4.58 0.06
C LEU A 133 -4.62 -5.89 0.75
N MET A 134 -3.36 -6.05 1.09
CA MET A 134 -2.89 -7.11 1.98
C MET A 134 -2.11 -6.50 3.13
N LYS A 135 -2.30 -7.03 4.34
CA LYS A 135 -1.55 -6.64 5.53
C LYS A 135 -0.38 -7.62 5.74
N ILE A 136 0.85 -7.09 5.85
CA ILE A 136 2.07 -7.84 6.16
C ILE A 136 2.70 -7.20 7.39
N GLY A 137 2.66 -7.89 8.53
CA GLY A 137 2.98 -7.28 9.82
C GLY A 137 2.03 -6.13 10.09
N GLU A 138 2.55 -4.91 10.24
CA GLU A 138 1.74 -3.69 10.43
C GLU A 138 1.61 -2.83 9.16
N GLU A 139 2.11 -3.29 8.02
CA GLU A 139 2.10 -2.53 6.77
C GLU A 139 1.10 -3.08 5.76
N TYR A 140 0.44 -2.16 5.05
CA TYR A 140 -0.43 -2.49 3.95
C TYR A 140 0.31 -2.43 2.62
N ARG A 141 -0.04 -3.35 1.73
CA ARG A 141 0.42 -3.39 0.34
C ARG A 141 -0.72 -3.55 -0.63
N VAL A 142 -0.63 -2.89 -1.79
CA VAL A 142 -1.55 -3.13 -2.91
C VAL A 142 -1.26 -4.50 -3.52
N GLN A 143 -2.30 -5.31 -3.70
CA GLN A 143 -2.19 -6.60 -4.36
C GLN A 143 -2.09 -6.38 -5.88
N THR A 144 -0.94 -6.71 -6.47
CA THR A 144 -0.84 -6.79 -7.95
C THR A 144 -1.56 -8.04 -8.45
N GLU A 145 -1.88 -8.10 -9.74
CA GLU A 145 -2.50 -9.30 -10.33
C GLU A 145 -1.60 -10.54 -10.17
N GLU A 146 -0.30 -10.37 -10.34
CA GLU A 146 0.70 -11.43 -10.14
C GLU A 146 0.75 -11.87 -8.68
N SER A 147 0.74 -10.91 -7.75
CA SER A 147 0.72 -11.19 -6.31
C SER A 147 -0.56 -11.91 -5.90
N THR A 148 -1.70 -11.54 -6.51
CA THR A 148 -3.00 -12.17 -6.28
C THR A 148 -3.01 -13.60 -6.81
N ALA A 149 -2.53 -13.82 -8.04
CA ALA A 149 -2.43 -15.14 -8.65
C ALA A 149 -1.51 -16.06 -7.84
N TRP A 150 -0.36 -15.55 -7.41
CA TRP A 150 0.58 -16.28 -6.58
C TRP A 150 0.01 -16.61 -5.19
N ASN A 151 -0.67 -15.65 -4.55
CA ASN A 151 -1.32 -15.89 -3.27
C ASN A 151 -2.46 -16.92 -3.39
N ASN A 152 -3.27 -16.87 -4.43
CA ASN A 152 -4.32 -17.86 -4.69
C ASN A 152 -3.74 -19.25 -4.89
N GLU A 153 -2.66 -19.38 -5.67
CA GLU A 153 -1.95 -20.64 -5.85
C GLU A 153 -1.35 -21.14 -4.53
N PHE A 154 -0.70 -20.27 -3.76
CA PHE A 154 -0.18 -20.60 -2.43
C PHE A 154 -1.28 -21.11 -1.49
N GLN A 155 -2.43 -20.45 -1.43
CA GLN A 155 -3.57 -20.88 -0.62
C GLN A 155 -4.15 -22.21 -1.09
N SER A 156 -4.23 -22.43 -2.41
CA SER A 156 -4.64 -23.70 -3.01
C SER A 156 -3.71 -24.84 -2.58
N GLN A 157 -2.39 -24.67 -2.78
CA GLN A 157 -1.38 -25.65 -2.38
C GLN A 157 -1.40 -25.90 -0.86
N ARG A 158 -1.55 -24.85 -0.05
CA ARG A 158 -1.68 -24.98 1.41
C ARG A 158 -2.92 -25.78 1.81
N SER A 159 -4.04 -25.57 1.14
CA SER A 159 -5.28 -26.32 1.36
C SER A 159 -5.13 -27.79 0.98
N VAL A 160 -4.53 -28.08 -0.19
CA VAL A 160 -4.22 -29.45 -0.63
C VAL A 160 -3.33 -30.16 0.40
N LEU A 161 -2.21 -29.54 0.79
CA LEU A 161 -1.31 -30.10 1.81
C LEU A 161 -2.02 -30.29 3.16
N SER A 162 -2.86 -29.35 3.58
CA SER A 162 -3.65 -29.47 4.81
C SER A 162 -4.62 -30.65 4.77
N ASN A 163 -5.11 -31.04 3.59
CA ASN A 163 -5.96 -32.22 3.42
C ASN A 163 -5.15 -33.52 3.32
N GLU A 164 -3.86 -33.46 2.99
CA GLU A 164 -2.92 -34.59 3.00
C GLU A 164 -2.29 -34.85 4.38
N ILE A 165 -3.10 -34.84 5.46
CA ILE A 165 -2.64 -34.98 6.85
C ILE A 165 -1.77 -36.24 7.05
N HIS A 166 -2.12 -37.35 6.40
CA HIS A 166 -1.35 -38.59 6.48
C HIS A 166 0.07 -38.46 5.93
N ARG A 167 0.24 -37.74 4.82
CA ARG A 167 1.56 -37.51 4.21
C ARG A 167 2.41 -36.59 5.09
N ILE A 168 1.80 -35.55 5.67
CA ILE A 168 2.48 -34.65 6.62
C ILE A 168 2.96 -35.42 7.85
N ASN A 169 2.13 -36.32 8.40
CA ASN A 169 2.50 -37.13 9.56
C ASN A 169 3.63 -38.11 9.24
N SER A 170 3.58 -38.78 8.08
CA SER A 170 4.68 -39.66 7.64
C SER A 170 6.00 -38.91 7.45
N GLU A 171 5.98 -37.73 6.84
CA GLU A 171 7.19 -36.89 6.71
C GLU A 171 7.73 -36.42 8.07
N ARG A 172 6.84 -36.07 9.01
CA ARG A 172 7.23 -35.70 10.38
C ARG A 172 7.94 -36.87 11.07
N ASP A 173 7.36 -38.05 11.01
CA ASP A 173 7.93 -39.25 11.63
C ASP A 173 9.28 -39.61 11.00
N GLU A 174 9.42 -39.56 9.67
CA GLU A 174 10.70 -39.76 8.99
C GLU A 174 11.76 -38.75 9.42
N ARG A 175 11.41 -37.45 9.48
CA ARG A 175 12.35 -36.40 9.91
C ARG A 175 12.78 -36.58 11.37
N ILE A 176 11.85 -36.93 12.25
CA ILE A 176 12.13 -37.21 13.67
C ILE A 176 13.07 -38.41 13.77
N GLN A 177 12.77 -39.53 13.10
CA GLN A 177 13.62 -40.72 13.13
C GLN A 177 15.01 -40.47 12.54
N LYS A 178 15.10 -39.69 11.45
CA LYS A 178 16.38 -39.30 10.87
C LYS A 178 17.21 -38.49 11.87
N LYS A 179 16.60 -37.51 12.54
CA LYS A 179 17.32 -36.67 13.51
C LYS A 179 17.72 -37.41 14.77
N LEU A 180 16.90 -38.38 15.21
CA LEU A 180 17.24 -39.28 16.29
C LEU A 180 18.46 -40.15 15.93
N ARG A 181 18.47 -40.74 14.72
CA ARG A 181 19.60 -41.53 14.21
C ARG A 181 20.89 -40.72 14.12
N GLU A 182 20.83 -39.49 13.59
CA GLU A 182 21.98 -38.58 13.52
C GLU A 182 22.54 -38.23 14.91
N LYS A 183 21.68 -38.07 15.92
CA LYS A 183 22.13 -37.83 17.30
C LYS A 183 22.74 -39.07 17.95
N LEU A 184 22.15 -40.24 17.71
CA LEU A 184 22.64 -41.52 18.25
C LEU A 184 23.98 -41.94 17.63
N GLN A 185 24.25 -41.60 16.37
CA GLN A 185 25.56 -41.83 15.74
C GLN A 185 26.68 -40.91 16.25
N LYS A 186 26.36 -39.84 16.98
CA LYS A 186 27.33 -38.90 17.56
C LYS A 186 27.64 -39.18 19.03
N LEU A 187 27.01 -40.19 19.61
CA LEU A 187 27.28 -40.76 20.94
C LEU A 187 28.22 -41.96 20.78
#